data_AF-A0A2P9GUG7-F1
#
_entry.id   AF-A0A2P9GUG7-F1
#
_cell.length_a   1.000
_cell.length_b   1.000
_cell.length_c   1.000
_cell.angle_alpha   90.00
_cell.angle_beta   90.00
_cell.angle_gamma   90.00
#
_symmetry.space_group_name_H-M   'P 1'
#
loop_
_entity.id
_entity.type
_entity.pdbx_description
1 polymer ?
#
loop_
_entity_poly.entity_id
_entity_poly.type
_entity_poly.pdbx_seq_one_letter_code
_entity_poly.pdbx_strand_id
1 'polypeptide(L)'
;MSFVSYEYPCYHDFRGNKPICRNAKYPTWEKSIYDIGFALSSTDMKNTHNFYNLVKDQTSIDEMKNCTYAFIKYYDTLKIDLFNEHKKKFTEKMKNTQCFDM
;
A
#
# COMPACT_ATOMS: atom_id res chain seq x y z
N MET A 1 -7.99 26.11 4.83
CA MET A 1 -7.95 24.67 4.51
C MET A 1 -7.44 24.54 3.08
N SER A 2 -6.14 24.39 2.91
CA SER A 2 -5.50 24.18 1.62
C SER A 2 -5.56 22.70 1.30
N PHE A 3 -6.32 22.34 0.26
CA PHE A 3 -6.28 20.99 -0.30
C PHE A 3 -4.92 20.81 -0.97
N VAL A 4 -4.06 19.98 -0.38
CA VAL A 4 -2.83 19.53 -1.03
C VAL A 4 -3.25 18.56 -2.13
N SER A 5 -3.34 19.06 -3.37
CA SER A 5 -3.46 18.20 -4.54
C SER A 5 -2.13 17.47 -4.72
N TYR A 6 -2.04 16.26 -4.17
CA TYR A 6 -0.91 15.37 -4.46
C TYR A 6 -1.06 14.92 -5.92
N GLU A 7 -0.39 15.62 -6.82
CA GLU A 7 -0.23 15.19 -8.21
C GLU A 7 0.51 13.85 -8.21
N TYR A 8 -0.25 12.74 -8.26
CA TYR A 8 0.32 11.43 -8.51
C TYR A 8 1.01 11.49 -9.88
N PRO A 9 2.32 11.18 -9.96
CA PRO A 9 3.04 11.16 -11.23
C PRO A 9 2.27 10.29 -12.22
N CYS A 10 1.96 10.85 -13.39
CA CYS A 10 1.30 10.16 -14.50
C CYS A 10 1.78 8.72 -14.59
N TYR A 11 0.90 7.77 -14.27
CA TYR A 11 1.21 6.35 -14.31
C TYR A 11 1.71 6.00 -15.71
N HIS A 12 3.02 5.86 -15.87
CA HIS A 12 3.60 5.23 -17.04
C HIS A 12 2.88 3.91 -17.23
N ASP A 13 2.38 3.68 -18.44
CA ASP A 13 1.69 2.44 -18.75
C ASP A 13 2.59 1.27 -18.37
N PHE A 14 2.23 0.54 -17.29
CA PHE A 14 2.99 -0.61 -16.81
C PHE A 14 3.20 -1.69 -17.89
N ARG A 15 2.53 -1.59 -19.05
CA ARG A 15 2.65 -2.51 -20.20
C ARG A 15 2.83 -1.86 -21.58
N GLY A 16 3.04 -0.55 -21.67
CA GLY A 16 3.04 0.17 -22.96
C GLY A 16 1.68 0.17 -23.68
N ASN A 17 1.65 0.65 -24.93
CA ASN A 17 0.45 0.89 -25.77
C ASN A 17 -0.33 -0.38 -26.20
N LYS A 18 -0.62 -1.32 -25.30
CA LYS A 18 -1.57 -2.40 -25.58
C LYS A 18 -3.00 -1.88 -25.35
N PRO A 19 -3.95 -2.16 -26.26
CA PRO A 19 -5.34 -1.81 -26.03
C PRO A 19 -5.85 -2.62 -24.83
N ILE A 20 -5.97 -1.95 -23.70
CA ILE A 20 -6.63 -2.44 -22.50
C ILE A 20 -7.87 -1.59 -22.36
N CYS A 21 -9.03 -2.20 -22.09
CA CYS A 21 -10.25 -1.47 -21.80
C CYS A 21 -9.99 -0.44 -20.68
N ARG A 22 -9.90 0.84 -21.06
CA ARG A 22 -9.58 1.98 -20.17
C ARG A 22 -10.44 1.96 -18.91
N ASN A 23 -11.71 1.55 -19.08
CA ASN A 23 -12.74 1.49 -18.04
C ASN A 23 -12.52 0.41 -16.97
N ALA A 24 -11.64 -0.58 -17.21
CA ALA A 24 -11.33 -1.63 -16.22
C ALA A 24 -9.97 -1.45 -15.53
N LYS A 25 -9.02 -0.80 -16.21
CA LYS A 25 -7.63 -0.60 -15.76
C LYS A 25 -7.54 0.34 -14.55
N TYR A 26 -8.03 1.57 -14.71
CA TYR A 26 -7.90 2.60 -13.67
C TYR A 26 -8.65 2.25 -12.38
N PRO A 27 -9.93 1.81 -12.40
CA PRO A 27 -10.64 1.47 -11.17
C PRO A 27 -10.01 0.30 -10.41
N THR A 28 -9.45 -0.68 -11.12
CA THR A 28 -8.77 -1.82 -10.49
C THR A 28 -7.50 -1.38 -9.76
N TRP A 29 -6.72 -0.48 -10.36
CA TRP A 29 -5.51 0.01 -9.73
C TRP A 29 -5.81 0.95 -8.56
N GLU A 30 -6.79 1.85 -8.72
CA GLU A 30 -7.24 2.74 -7.65
C GLU A 30 -7.71 1.96 -6.42
N LYS A 31 -8.53 0.92 -6.62
CA LYS A 31 -8.92 0.01 -5.54
C LYS A 31 -7.71 -0.65 -4.86
N SER A 32 -6.72 -1.07 -5.65
CA SER A 32 -5.49 -1.67 -5.10
C SER A 32 -4.70 -0.68 -4.25
N ILE A 33 -4.57 0.58 -4.68
CA ILE A 33 -3.93 1.63 -3.88
C ILE A 33 -4.70 1.91 -2.59
N TYR A 34 -6.02 1.95 -2.66
CA TYR A 34 -6.87 2.09 -1.48
C TYR A 34 -6.66 0.94 -0.48
N ASP A 35 -6.68 -0.30 -0.96
CA ASP A 35 -6.48 -1.50 -0.12
C ASP A 35 -5.10 -1.50 0.54
N ILE A 36 -4.04 -1.10 -0.17
CA ILE A 36 -2.69 -0.93 0.39
C ILE A 36 -2.70 0.14 1.50
N GLY A 37 -3.27 1.32 1.22
CA GLY A 37 -3.34 2.42 2.19
C GLY A 37 -4.10 2.04 3.46
N PHE A 38 -5.19 1.28 3.31
CA PHE A 38 -5.97 0.75 4.43
C PHE A 38 -5.15 -0.22 5.28
N ALA A 39 -4.44 -1.18 4.66
CA ALA A 39 -3.61 -2.15 5.36
C ALA A 39 -2.45 -1.48 6.14
N LEU A 40 -1.81 -0.47 5.53
CA LEU A 40 -0.77 0.34 6.19
C LEU A 40 -1.35 1.10 7.39
N SER A 41 -2.49 1.78 7.21
CA SER A 41 -3.13 2.55 8.28
C SER A 41 -3.58 1.67 9.46
N SER A 42 -4.11 0.48 9.17
CA SER A 42 -4.49 -0.50 10.20
C SER A 42 -3.27 -0.98 10.98
N THR A 43 -2.14 -1.17 10.29
CA THR A 43 -0.86 -1.54 10.90
C THR A 43 -0.34 -0.42 11.80
N ASP A 44 -0.40 0.83 11.33
CA ASP A 44 -0.02 2.02 12.10
C ASP A 44 -0.84 2.12 13.39
N MET A 45 -2.18 2.03 13.30
CA MET A 45 -3.06 2.06 14.48
C MET A 45 -2.70 1.00 15.51
N LYS A 46 -2.46 -0.25 15.06
CA LYS A 46 -2.09 -1.36 15.96
C LYS A 46 -0.77 -1.08 16.66
N ASN A 47 0.23 -0.57 15.93
CA ASN A 47 1.52 -0.28 16.52
C ASN A 47 1.48 0.92 17.47
N THR A 48 0.75 1.97 17.13
CA THR A 48 0.52 3.12 18.03
C THR A 48 -0.13 2.67 19.34
N HIS A 49 -1.13 1.77 19.27
CA HIS A 49 -1.73 1.20 20.47
C HIS A 49 -0.71 0.41 21.31
N ASN A 50 0.10 -0.44 20.67
CA ASN A 50 1.11 -1.22 21.38
C ASN A 50 2.13 -0.30 22.09
N PHE A 51 2.62 0.74 21.40
CA PHE A 51 3.53 1.71 21.97
C PHE A 51 2.89 2.49 23.12
N TYR A 52 1.63 2.90 22.97
CA TYR A 52 0.89 3.56 24.06
C TYR A 52 0.80 2.68 25.31
N ASN A 53 0.53 1.38 25.17
CA ASN A 53 0.50 0.46 26.31
C ASN A 53 1.87 0.39 27.00
N LEU A 54 2.97 0.32 26.25
CA LEU A 54 4.32 0.34 26.81
C LEU A 54 4.57 1.62 27.65
N VAL A 55 4.21 2.79 27.11
CA VAL A 55 4.31 4.06 27.82
C VAL A 55 3.44 4.09 29.08
N LYS A 56 2.21 3.59 28.97
CA LYS A 56 1.27 3.52 30.10
C LYS A 56 1.78 2.61 31.23
N ASP A 57 2.39 1.48 30.87
CA ASP A 57 2.90 0.50 31.82
C ASP A 57 4.28 0.89 32.39
N GLN A 58 4.79 2.09 32.06
CA GLN A 58 6.10 2.59 32.48
C GLN A 58 7.24 1.59 32.22
N THR A 59 7.20 0.94 31.06
CA THR A 59 8.28 0.02 30.63
C THR A 59 9.61 0.74 30.44
N SER A 60 10.69 -0.02 30.31
CA SER A 60 12.01 0.56 30.12
C SER A 60 12.11 1.32 28.79
N ILE A 61 12.97 2.34 28.75
CA ILE A 61 13.27 3.09 27.52
C ILE A 61 13.81 2.16 26.42
N ASP A 62 14.54 1.11 26.79
CA ASP A 62 15.09 0.15 25.83
C ASP A 62 14.00 -0.71 25.18
N GLU A 63 12.96 -1.10 25.92
CA GLU A 63 11.79 -1.78 25.35
C GLU A 63 11.02 -0.88 24.37
N MET A 64 10.84 0.40 24.71
CA MET A 64 10.20 1.38 23.82
C MET A 64 10.99 1.61 22.53
N LYS A 65 12.33 1.70 22.64
CA LYS A 65 13.24 1.78 21.48
C LYS A 65 13.12 0.53 20.61
N ASN A 66 13.20 -0.65 21.22
CA ASN A 66 13.11 -1.93 20.51
C ASN A 66 11.78 -2.07 19.77
N CYS A 67 10.66 -1.68 20.39
CA CYS A 67 9.35 -1.64 19.76
C CYS A 67 9.36 -0.74 18.50
N THR A 68 9.92 0.46 18.62
CA THR A 68 10.01 1.43 17.50
C THR A 68 10.86 0.90 16.35
N TYR A 69 12.06 0.37 16.63
CA TYR A 69 12.93 -0.20 15.61
C TYR A 69 12.33 -1.44 14.93
N ALA A 70 11.70 -2.32 15.70
CA ALA A 70 11.01 -3.48 15.17
C ALA A 70 9.88 -3.05 14.22
N PHE A 71 9.12 -2.03 14.60
CA PHE A 71 8.05 -1.50 13.76
C PHE A 71 8.56 -0.90 12.45
N ILE A 72 9.58 -0.03 12.50
CA ILE A 72 10.14 0.59 11.28
C ILE A 72 10.58 -0.48 10.28
N LYS A 73 11.33 -1.48 10.77
CA LYS A 73 11.80 -2.59 9.93
C LYS A 73 10.64 -3.38 9.33
N TYR A 74 9.63 -3.71 10.14
CA TYR A 74 8.44 -4.40 9.67
C TYR A 74 7.66 -3.59 8.64
N TYR A 75 7.49 -2.29 8.86
CA TYR A 75 6.72 -1.40 8.00
C TYR A 75 7.38 -1.22 6.63
N ASP A 76 8.72 -1.16 6.57
CA ASP A 76 9.45 -1.13 5.31
C ASP A 76 9.25 -2.39 4.47
N THR A 77 9.31 -3.57 5.10
CA THR A 77 9.00 -4.84 4.43
C THR A 77 7.54 -4.88 3.97
N LEU A 78 6.60 -4.48 4.84
CA LEU A 78 5.17 -4.52 4.56
C LEU A 78 4.79 -3.66 3.33
N LYS A 79 5.33 -2.45 3.21
CA LYS A 79 5.10 -1.58 2.04
C LYS A 79 5.49 -2.27 0.73
N ILE A 80 6.66 -2.91 0.71
CA ILE A 80 7.20 -3.57 -0.48
C ILE A 80 6.34 -4.78 -0.84
N ASP A 81 5.99 -5.60 0.15
CA ASP A 81 5.21 -6.82 -0.06
C ASP A 81 3.80 -6.52 -0.57
N LEU A 82 3.09 -5.57 0.06
CA LEU A 82 1.76 -5.13 -0.35
C LEU A 82 1.77 -4.59 -1.78
N PHE A 83 2.75 -3.75 -2.11
CA PHE A 83 2.88 -3.22 -3.47
C PHE A 83 3.10 -4.33 -4.49
N ASN A 84 4.01 -5.27 -4.22
CA ASN A 84 4.32 -6.37 -5.12
C ASN A 84 3.13 -7.32 -5.30
N GLU A 85 2.41 -7.62 -4.24
CA GLU A 85 1.21 -8.47 -4.27
C GLU A 85 0.11 -7.83 -5.15
N HIS A 86 -0.23 -6.57 -4.89
CA HIS A 86 -1.24 -5.87 -5.66
C HIS A 86 -0.82 -5.64 -7.12
N LYS A 87 0.46 -5.34 -7.37
CA LYS A 87 1.02 -5.25 -8.72
C LYS A 87 0.89 -6.59 -9.46
N LYS A 88 1.14 -7.72 -8.80
CA LYS A 88 0.97 -9.07 -9.37
C LYS A 88 -0.50 -9.33 -9.72
N LYS A 89 -1.42 -9.13 -8.77
CA LYS A 89 -2.88 -9.29 -8.98
C LYS A 89 -3.38 -8.42 -10.13
N PHE A 90 -2.96 -7.16 -10.17
CA PHE A 90 -3.28 -6.23 -11.24
C PHE A 90 -2.77 -6.74 -12.60
N THR A 91 -1.51 -7.17 -12.65
CA THR A 91 -0.86 -7.70 -13.86
C THR A 91 -1.55 -8.95 -14.39
N GLU A 92 -1.98 -9.86 -13.52
CA GLU A 92 -2.75 -11.07 -13.88
C GLU A 92 -4.13 -10.69 -14.41
N LYS A 93 -4.86 -9.82 -13.70
CA LYS A 93 -6.19 -9.36 -14.14
C LYS A 93 -6.13 -8.66 -15.50
N MET A 94 -5.11 -7.86 -15.75
CA MET A 94 -4.90 -7.23 -17.05
C MET A 94 -4.53 -8.22 -18.17
N LYS A 95 -3.91 -9.38 -17.87
CA LYS A 95 -3.74 -10.47 -18.87
C LYS A 95 -5.08 -11.09 -19.23
N ASN A 96 -5.90 -11.40 -18.23
CA ASN A 96 -7.19 -12.05 -18.42
C ASN A 96 -8.23 -11.12 -19.09
N THR A 97 -8.01 -9.80 -19.01
CA THR A 97 -8.84 -8.77 -19.64
C THR A 97 -8.25 -8.29 -20.99
N GLN A 98 -7.18 -8.90 -21.50
CA GLN A 98 -6.78 -8.65 -22.89
C GLN A 98 -7.97 -9.05 -23.75
N CYS A 99 -8.55 -8.05 -24.41
CA CYS A 99 -9.62 -8.23 -25.37
C CYS A 99 -9.09 -9.27 -26.36
N PHE A 100 -9.74 -10.42 -26.48
CA PHE A 100 -9.63 -11.19 -27.71
C PHE A 100 -10.21 -10.24 -28.77
N ASP A 101 -9.33 -9.58 -29.52
CA ASP A 101 -9.71 -8.81 -30.69
C ASP A 101 -10.52 -9.76 -31.59
N MET A 102 -11.81 -9.48 -31.74
CA MET A 102 -12.66 -9.98 -32.82
C MET A 102 -12.72 -8.89 -33.88
#